data_AF-A0A7M2C7A9-F1
#
_entry.id   AF-A0A7M2C7A9-F1
#
_cell.length_a   1.000
_cell.length_b   1.000
_cell.length_c   1.000
_cell.angle_alpha   90.00
_cell.angle_beta   90.00
_cell.angle_gamma   90.00
#
_symmetry.space_group_name_H-M   'P 1'
#
loop_
_entity.id
_entity.type
_entity.pdbx_description
1 polymer ?
#
loop_
_entity_poly.entity_id
_entity_poly.type
_entity_poly.pdbx_seq_one_letter_code
_entity_poly.pdbx_strand_id
1 'polypeptide(L)'
;MTISVGELFAKTGLDAAGVVRWRTPIPLNVPGVYVVASTPSLDDAIGRVPAYRPDQEAFRSLRMLCPNPTVDGIAASDQELADRIGAFWIPETPILYVGLAGTSVQKRVGQYYATGIGKRSPHAGGWWLRTLAELENLYVHYAAASDPQKAETHLLSTFAASVPATVKEALHDNERIAPFANIDAQRGLRKKHGLQGVKMSRIPVDVTSTSKVEKKKPSFESEAMVTGRNEKTAEHGAVRIESQVITEGDRTRSNLRIPSRSKYALPANDGYLNVIVSGVSLQARWRVNGSRSGTIGLGNDIMRTLGTTAKSVWLRVLPDVVIVED
;
A
#
# COMPACT_ATOMS: atom_id res chain seq x y z
N MET A 1 -26.07 4.74 16.21
CA MET A 1 -25.88 4.59 14.76
C MET A 1 -24.55 5.18 14.37
N THR A 2 -23.93 4.64 13.32
CA THR A 2 -22.67 5.19 12.77
C THR A 2 -22.95 6.38 11.84
N ILE A 3 -21.95 6.80 11.08
CA ILE A 3 -22.01 7.94 10.15
C ILE A 3 -22.43 7.49 8.74
N SER A 4 -23.22 8.31 8.04
CA SER A 4 -23.53 8.11 6.61
C SER A 4 -22.34 8.50 5.70
N VAL A 5 -22.39 8.14 4.41
CA VAL A 5 -21.33 8.55 3.46
C VAL A 5 -21.34 10.07 3.23
N GLY A 6 -22.54 10.68 3.14
CA GLY A 6 -22.71 12.11 2.97
C GLY A 6 -22.17 12.90 4.15
N GLU A 7 -22.51 12.50 5.37
CA GLU A 7 -21.97 13.11 6.59
C GLU A 7 -20.45 12.94 6.68
N LEU A 8 -19.92 11.78 6.27
CA LEU A 8 -18.49 11.50 6.26
C LEU A 8 -17.75 12.44 5.29
N PHE A 9 -18.25 12.64 4.08
CA PHE A 9 -17.69 13.60 3.12
C PHE A 9 -17.82 15.05 3.62
N ALA A 10 -18.98 15.44 4.12
CA ALA A 10 -19.22 16.79 4.64
C ALA A 10 -18.26 17.15 5.79
N LYS A 11 -18.13 16.27 6.80
CA LYS A 11 -17.19 16.48 7.93
C LYS A 11 -15.72 16.53 7.51
N THR A 12 -15.38 16.02 6.32
CA THR A 12 -14.02 16.05 5.79
C THR A 12 -13.78 17.13 4.75
N GLY A 13 -14.79 17.98 4.47
CA GLY A 13 -14.69 19.07 3.50
C GLY A 13 -14.61 18.58 2.05
N LEU A 14 -15.22 17.43 1.76
CA LEU A 14 -15.29 16.84 0.43
C LEU A 14 -16.70 16.94 -0.13
N ASP A 15 -16.79 17.23 -1.43
CA ASP A 15 -18.05 17.17 -2.16
C ASP A 15 -18.16 15.81 -2.86
N ALA A 16 -19.30 15.13 -2.66
CA ALA A 16 -19.59 13.89 -3.36
C ALA A 16 -19.69 14.17 -4.87
N ALA A 17 -18.81 13.55 -5.66
CA ALA A 17 -18.84 13.67 -7.12
C ALA A 17 -19.82 12.68 -7.77
N GLY A 18 -20.15 11.59 -7.07
CA GLY A 18 -21.16 10.64 -7.49
C GLY A 18 -21.01 9.26 -6.84
N VAL A 19 -21.85 8.34 -7.30
CA VAL A 19 -21.89 6.95 -6.84
C VAL A 19 -22.11 6.02 -8.03
N VAL A 20 -21.47 4.85 -8.00
CA VAL A 20 -21.71 3.77 -8.96
C VAL A 20 -21.89 2.44 -8.24
N ARG A 21 -22.55 1.47 -8.88
CA ARG A 21 -22.56 0.08 -8.39
C ARG A 21 -21.15 -0.51 -8.44
N TRP A 22 -20.87 -1.47 -7.57
CA TRP A 22 -19.65 -2.29 -7.64
C TRP A 22 -19.43 -2.85 -9.05
N ARG A 23 -18.17 -2.93 -9.50
CA ARG A 23 -17.71 -3.25 -10.87
C ARG A 23 -18.12 -2.28 -11.97
N THR A 24 -18.87 -1.23 -11.70
CA THR A 24 -19.14 -0.18 -12.69
C THR A 24 -17.95 0.79 -12.76
N PRO A 25 -17.46 1.15 -13.97
CA PRO A 25 -16.41 2.16 -14.13
C PRO A 25 -16.79 3.50 -13.50
N ILE A 26 -15.87 4.08 -12.75
CA ILE A 26 -16.03 5.43 -12.19
C ILE A 26 -15.62 6.48 -13.24
N PRO A 27 -16.39 7.55 -13.46
CA PRO A 27 -16.03 8.60 -14.43
C PRO A 27 -14.93 9.56 -13.93
N LEU A 28 -14.70 9.64 -12.61
CA LEU A 28 -13.74 10.57 -12.01
C LEU A 28 -12.28 10.16 -12.30
N ASN A 29 -11.66 10.84 -13.27
CA ASN A 29 -10.28 10.59 -13.71
C ASN A 29 -9.27 11.62 -13.18
N VAL A 30 -9.41 12.01 -11.91
CA VAL A 30 -8.50 12.92 -11.20
C VAL A 30 -8.11 12.31 -9.84
N PRO A 31 -7.11 12.87 -9.12
CA PRO A 31 -6.82 12.46 -7.76
C PRO A 31 -8.03 12.63 -6.84
N GLY A 32 -8.18 11.73 -5.88
CA GLY A 32 -9.34 11.72 -5.01
C GLY A 32 -9.43 10.53 -4.10
N VAL A 33 -10.61 10.35 -3.52
CA VAL A 33 -10.94 9.27 -2.58
C VAL A 33 -12.20 8.55 -3.04
N TYR A 34 -12.38 7.35 -2.52
CA TYR A 34 -13.59 6.57 -2.74
C TYR A 34 -13.97 5.78 -1.48
N VAL A 35 -15.27 5.58 -1.30
CA VAL A 35 -15.87 4.86 -0.19
C VAL A 35 -16.72 3.75 -0.77
N VAL A 36 -16.42 2.50 -0.38
CA VAL A 36 -17.28 1.36 -0.70
C VAL A 36 -18.30 1.21 0.41
N ALA A 37 -19.57 1.25 0.03
CA ALA A 37 -20.69 1.21 0.94
C ALA A 37 -21.78 0.22 0.50
N SER A 38 -22.62 -0.22 1.43
CA SER A 38 -23.75 -1.12 1.16
C SER A 38 -25.01 -0.42 0.63
N THR A 39 -24.94 0.89 0.39
CA THR A 39 -26.07 1.72 -0.04
C THR A 39 -25.62 2.80 -1.03
N PRO A 40 -26.44 3.18 -2.03
CA PRO A 40 -26.15 4.31 -2.91
C PRO A 40 -26.55 5.66 -2.32
N SER A 41 -27.37 5.65 -1.25
CA SER A 41 -27.83 6.88 -0.61
C SER A 41 -26.71 7.51 0.21
N LEU A 42 -26.52 8.82 0.08
CA LEU A 42 -25.55 9.55 0.91
C LEU A 42 -26.03 9.68 2.36
N ASP A 43 -27.35 9.65 2.60
CA ASP A 43 -27.93 9.94 3.91
C ASP A 43 -28.27 8.68 4.73
N ASP A 44 -28.16 7.50 4.12
CA ASP A 44 -28.38 6.23 4.81
C ASP A 44 -27.17 5.89 5.70
N ALA A 45 -27.36 5.95 7.01
CA ALA A 45 -26.34 5.68 8.03
C ALA A 45 -26.36 4.23 8.57
N ILE A 46 -27.25 3.37 8.07
CA ILE A 46 -27.39 1.98 8.53
C ILE A 46 -26.85 1.01 7.49
N GLY A 47 -27.14 1.27 6.21
CA GLY A 47 -26.75 0.39 5.10
C GLY A 47 -27.69 -0.80 4.91
N ARG A 48 -27.45 -1.57 3.84
CA ARG A 48 -28.33 -2.67 3.40
C ARG A 48 -27.80 -4.07 3.72
N VAL A 49 -26.56 -4.16 4.18
CA VAL A 49 -25.91 -5.42 4.56
C VAL A 49 -25.81 -5.43 6.08
N PRO A 50 -26.69 -6.17 6.79
CA PRO A 50 -26.77 -6.10 8.25
C PRO A 50 -25.64 -6.88 8.95
N ALA A 51 -25.09 -7.90 8.29
CA ALA A 51 -24.10 -8.80 8.86
C ALA A 51 -23.12 -9.28 7.78
N TYR A 52 -21.90 -9.63 8.20
CA TYR A 52 -20.94 -10.32 7.36
C TYR A 52 -21.48 -11.72 6.98
N ARG A 53 -21.62 -11.99 5.69
CA ARG A 53 -21.87 -13.34 5.16
C ARG A 53 -20.72 -13.76 4.25
N PRO A 54 -20.01 -14.86 4.57
CA PRO A 54 -18.89 -15.30 3.76
C PRO A 54 -19.34 -15.90 2.42
N ASP A 55 -18.69 -15.49 1.33
CA ASP A 55 -18.76 -16.17 0.04
C ASP A 55 -17.86 -17.41 0.05
N GLN A 56 -18.48 -18.59 0.08
CA GLN A 56 -17.75 -19.87 0.08
C GLN A 56 -16.83 -20.02 -1.14
N GLU A 57 -17.23 -19.53 -2.31
CA GLU A 57 -16.41 -19.66 -3.52
C GLU A 57 -15.18 -18.76 -3.47
N ALA A 58 -15.30 -17.58 -2.85
CA ALA A 58 -14.15 -16.71 -2.60
C ALA A 58 -13.11 -17.40 -1.71
N PHE A 59 -13.53 -18.10 -0.65
CA PHE A 59 -12.61 -18.84 0.22
C PHE A 59 -11.97 -20.04 -0.48
N ARG A 60 -12.73 -20.80 -1.28
CA ARG A 60 -12.15 -21.87 -2.13
C ARG A 60 -11.11 -21.31 -3.10
N SER A 61 -11.43 -20.20 -3.77
CA SER A 61 -10.52 -19.50 -4.67
C SER A 61 -9.26 -19.00 -3.95
N LEU A 62 -9.40 -18.47 -2.72
CA LEU A 62 -8.26 -18.10 -1.90
C LEU A 62 -7.40 -19.32 -1.58
N ARG A 63 -7.99 -20.44 -1.17
CA ARG A 63 -7.29 -21.68 -0.81
C ARG A 63 -6.48 -22.24 -1.97
N MET A 64 -7.02 -22.22 -3.19
CA MET A 64 -6.29 -22.65 -4.39
C MET A 64 -5.01 -21.83 -4.62
N LEU A 65 -5.03 -20.54 -4.31
CA LEU A 65 -3.89 -19.63 -4.52
C LEU A 65 -2.96 -19.54 -3.30
N CYS A 66 -3.49 -19.83 -2.13
CA CYS A 66 -2.87 -19.67 -0.83
C CYS A 66 -3.23 -20.90 0.02
N PRO A 67 -2.54 -22.04 -0.16
CA PRO A 67 -2.98 -23.32 0.40
C PRO A 67 -2.85 -23.41 1.93
N ASN A 68 -1.90 -22.66 2.51
CA ASN A 68 -1.54 -22.74 3.93
C ASN A 68 -1.77 -21.40 4.67
N PRO A 69 -2.99 -20.83 4.68
CA PRO A 69 -3.30 -19.66 5.48
C PRO A 69 -3.41 -20.05 6.96
N THR A 70 -3.04 -19.11 7.83
CA THR A 70 -3.08 -19.31 9.28
C THR A 70 -3.86 -18.21 9.97
N VAL A 71 -4.48 -18.53 11.10
CA VAL A 71 -5.03 -17.59 12.08
C VAL A 71 -4.18 -17.72 13.34
N ASP A 72 -3.57 -16.62 13.78
CA ASP A 72 -2.70 -16.59 14.97
C ASP A 72 -1.58 -17.64 14.96
N GLY A 73 -1.05 -17.93 13.76
CA GLY A 73 0.02 -18.91 13.55
C GLY A 73 -0.45 -20.36 13.42
N ILE A 74 -1.73 -20.65 13.60
CA ILE A 74 -2.32 -21.99 13.48
C ILE A 74 -2.94 -22.13 12.09
N ALA A 75 -2.70 -23.26 11.42
CA ALA A 75 -3.33 -23.57 10.13
C ALA A 75 -4.86 -23.50 10.25
N ALA A 76 -5.50 -22.74 9.37
CA ALA A 76 -6.93 -22.44 9.48
C ALA A 76 -7.72 -23.01 8.30
N SER A 77 -8.88 -23.62 8.58
CA SER A 77 -9.92 -23.97 7.63
C SER A 77 -10.56 -22.73 6.99
N ASP A 78 -11.37 -22.93 5.94
CA ASP A 78 -12.08 -21.82 5.28
C ASP A 78 -13.06 -21.14 6.25
N GLN A 79 -13.72 -21.93 7.10
CA GLN A 79 -14.64 -21.42 8.11
C GLN A 79 -13.93 -20.59 9.18
N GLU A 80 -12.80 -21.07 9.70
CA GLU A 80 -12.03 -20.31 10.71
C GLU A 80 -11.48 -18.99 10.16
N LEU A 81 -11.09 -18.95 8.88
CA LEU A 81 -10.73 -17.69 8.21
C LEU A 81 -11.95 -16.76 8.08
N ALA A 82 -13.09 -17.30 7.67
CA ALA A 82 -14.32 -16.54 7.53
C ALA A 82 -14.76 -15.94 8.87
N ASP A 83 -14.74 -16.74 9.95
CA ASP A 83 -15.10 -16.30 11.29
C ASP A 83 -14.13 -15.22 11.80
N ARG A 84 -12.81 -15.42 11.59
CA ARG A 84 -11.82 -14.40 11.98
C ARG A 84 -12.00 -13.10 11.21
N ILE A 85 -12.31 -13.15 9.91
CA ILE A 85 -12.60 -11.94 9.13
C ILE A 85 -13.91 -11.30 9.62
N GLY A 86 -14.95 -12.09 9.84
CA GLY A 86 -16.26 -11.65 10.31
C GLY A 86 -16.22 -10.97 11.69
N ALA A 87 -15.28 -11.35 12.55
CA ALA A 87 -15.07 -10.72 13.86
C ALA A 87 -14.66 -9.22 13.80
N PHE A 88 -14.34 -8.70 12.61
CA PHE A 88 -14.08 -7.29 12.36
C PHE A 88 -15.25 -6.54 11.71
N TRP A 89 -16.39 -7.21 11.53
CA TRP A 89 -17.60 -6.59 11.03
C TRP A 89 -18.11 -5.57 12.04
N ILE A 90 -18.47 -4.38 11.55
CA ILE A 90 -19.08 -3.32 12.36
C ILE A 90 -20.57 -3.30 11.97
N PRO A 91 -21.50 -3.57 12.90
CA PRO A 91 -22.92 -3.53 12.58
C PRO A 91 -23.41 -2.08 12.39
N GLU A 92 -24.58 -1.93 11.77
CA GLU A 92 -25.27 -0.63 11.61
C GLU A 92 -24.39 0.46 10.99
N THR A 93 -23.63 0.08 9.96
CA THR A 93 -22.88 1.03 9.14
C THR A 93 -22.95 0.67 7.67
N PRO A 94 -23.15 1.66 6.79
CA PRO A 94 -23.08 1.43 5.36
C PRO A 94 -21.62 1.29 4.89
N ILE A 95 -20.65 1.81 5.64
CA ILE A 95 -19.28 2.05 5.16
C ILE A 95 -18.40 0.82 5.42
N LEU A 96 -17.93 0.18 4.34
CA LEU A 96 -17.16 -1.06 4.41
C LEU A 96 -15.68 -0.86 4.06
N TYR A 97 -15.36 0.14 3.25
CA TYR A 97 -13.99 0.46 2.86
C TYR A 97 -13.82 1.92 2.47
N VAL A 98 -12.67 2.51 2.79
CA VAL A 98 -12.22 3.82 2.32
C VAL A 98 -10.88 3.63 1.63
N GLY A 99 -10.71 4.23 0.45
CA GLY A 99 -9.46 4.22 -0.29
C GLY A 99 -9.16 5.55 -0.95
N LEU A 100 -7.89 5.72 -1.33
CA LEU A 100 -7.37 6.89 -2.03
C LEU A 100 -6.82 6.56 -3.41
N ALA A 101 -6.78 7.56 -4.27
CA ALA A 101 -6.08 7.55 -5.55
C ALA A 101 -5.27 8.83 -5.72
N GLY A 102 -3.93 8.70 -5.78
CA GLY A 102 -3.03 9.85 -5.97
C GLY A 102 -3.01 10.43 -7.39
N THR A 103 -3.59 9.74 -8.39
CA THR A 103 -3.58 10.19 -9.79
C THR A 103 -4.96 10.13 -10.44
N SER A 104 -5.69 9.03 -10.28
CA SER A 104 -6.98 8.81 -10.93
C SER A 104 -7.80 7.81 -10.13
N VAL A 105 -8.93 8.26 -9.58
CA VAL A 105 -9.90 7.39 -8.88
C VAL A 105 -10.39 6.29 -9.82
N GLN A 106 -10.76 6.64 -11.06
CA GLN A 106 -11.15 5.69 -12.10
C GLN A 106 -10.13 4.55 -12.26
N LYS A 107 -8.85 4.87 -12.49
CA LYS A 107 -7.80 3.85 -12.67
C LYS A 107 -7.60 3.02 -11.41
N ARG A 108 -7.63 3.66 -10.23
CA ARG A 108 -7.41 2.98 -8.96
C ARG A 108 -8.51 1.99 -8.61
N VAL A 109 -9.77 2.37 -8.84
CA VAL A 109 -10.91 1.50 -8.61
C VAL A 109 -10.99 0.40 -9.68
N GLY A 110 -10.63 0.69 -10.94
CA GLY A 110 -10.47 -0.35 -11.96
C GLY A 110 -9.42 -1.41 -11.58
N GLN A 111 -8.27 -0.98 -11.05
CA GLN A 111 -7.26 -1.88 -10.48
C GLN A 111 -7.83 -2.69 -9.30
N TYR A 112 -8.65 -2.06 -8.47
CA TYR A 112 -9.30 -2.73 -7.35
C TYR A 112 -10.21 -3.85 -7.83
N TYR A 113 -11.08 -3.60 -8.81
CA TYR A 113 -11.95 -4.61 -9.42
C TYR A 113 -11.19 -5.76 -10.10
N ALA A 114 -10.07 -5.48 -10.76
CA ALA A 114 -9.27 -6.48 -11.45
C ALA A 114 -8.39 -7.34 -10.50
N THR A 115 -8.07 -6.85 -9.31
CA THR A 115 -7.17 -7.57 -8.39
C THR A 115 -7.90 -8.72 -7.72
N GLY A 116 -7.72 -9.94 -8.21
CA GLY A 116 -8.32 -11.15 -7.62
C GLY A 116 -7.93 -11.40 -6.15
N ILE A 117 -8.74 -12.21 -5.46
CA ILE A 117 -8.46 -12.66 -4.09
C ILE A 117 -7.10 -13.37 -4.02
N GLY A 118 -6.38 -13.24 -2.90
CA GLY A 118 -5.03 -13.77 -2.73
C GLY A 118 -3.92 -13.05 -3.52
N LYS A 119 -4.24 -12.21 -4.51
CA LYS A 119 -3.24 -11.45 -5.28
C LYS A 119 -2.72 -10.23 -4.53
N ARG A 120 -1.46 -9.88 -4.75
CA ARG A 120 -0.79 -8.73 -4.10
C ARG A 120 -0.84 -7.43 -4.91
N SER A 121 -1.28 -7.49 -6.16
CA SER A 121 -1.21 -6.39 -7.11
C SER A 121 -2.29 -6.51 -8.17
N PRO A 122 -2.68 -5.40 -8.83
CA PRO A 122 -2.23 -4.01 -8.60
C PRO A 122 -2.79 -3.34 -7.33
N HIS A 123 -3.81 -3.91 -6.69
CA HIS A 123 -4.48 -3.33 -5.53
C HIS A 123 -4.78 -4.36 -4.43
N ALA A 124 -3.85 -4.55 -3.48
CA ALA A 124 -4.04 -5.51 -2.38
C ALA A 124 -4.85 -5.00 -1.17
N GLY A 125 -5.25 -3.72 -1.18
CA GLY A 125 -6.11 -3.14 -0.13
C GLY A 125 -7.57 -3.56 -0.30
N GLY A 126 -8.33 -3.56 0.79
CA GLY A 126 -9.78 -3.85 0.76
C GLY A 126 -10.14 -5.29 0.38
N TRP A 127 -9.20 -6.23 0.40
CA TRP A 127 -9.45 -7.59 -0.12
C TRP A 127 -10.52 -8.36 0.68
N TRP A 128 -10.79 -8.00 1.95
CA TRP A 128 -11.89 -8.57 2.73
C TRP A 128 -13.27 -8.31 2.11
N LEU A 129 -13.44 -7.27 1.28
CA LEU A 129 -14.72 -7.12 0.56
C LEU A 129 -14.97 -8.30 -0.38
N ARG A 130 -13.92 -8.93 -0.90
CA ARG A 130 -14.05 -10.07 -1.82
C ARG A 130 -14.49 -11.35 -1.14
N THR A 131 -14.54 -11.38 0.19
CA THR A 131 -15.04 -12.52 0.94
C THR A 131 -16.52 -12.37 1.28
N LEU A 132 -17.19 -11.27 0.88
CA LEU A 132 -18.61 -11.03 1.09
C LEU A 132 -19.46 -11.70 0.01
N ALA A 133 -20.50 -12.42 0.41
CA ALA A 133 -21.52 -12.94 -0.50
C ALA A 133 -22.27 -11.80 -1.25
N GLU A 134 -22.43 -10.65 -0.61
CA GLU A 134 -23.16 -9.48 -1.14
C GLU A 134 -22.25 -8.50 -1.91
N LEU A 135 -21.04 -8.90 -2.31
CA LEU A 135 -20.09 -8.01 -2.99
C LEU A 135 -20.69 -7.24 -4.17
N GLU A 136 -21.50 -7.91 -4.99
CA GLU A 136 -22.13 -7.32 -6.19
C GLU A 136 -23.30 -6.36 -5.86
N ASN A 137 -23.68 -6.24 -4.58
CA ASN A 137 -24.70 -5.32 -4.08
C ASN A 137 -24.10 -4.05 -3.43
N LEU A 138 -22.77 -3.92 -3.45
CA LEU A 138 -22.09 -2.74 -2.93
C LEU A 138 -22.05 -1.61 -3.96
N TYR A 139 -21.74 -0.42 -3.46
CA TYR A 139 -21.62 0.82 -4.21
C TYR A 139 -20.29 1.48 -3.92
N VAL A 140 -19.77 2.24 -4.88
CA VAL A 140 -18.57 3.04 -4.74
C VAL A 140 -18.94 4.51 -4.89
N HIS A 141 -18.89 5.23 -3.78
CA HIS A 141 -19.00 6.68 -3.71
C HIS A 141 -17.62 7.28 -3.93
N TYR A 142 -17.53 8.42 -4.60
CA TYR A 142 -16.24 9.03 -4.91
C TYR A 142 -16.28 10.55 -4.85
N ALA A 143 -15.14 11.14 -4.52
CA ALA A 143 -14.94 12.57 -4.44
C ALA A 143 -13.53 12.93 -4.93
N ALA A 144 -13.40 14.08 -5.60
CA ALA A 144 -12.09 14.63 -5.94
C ALA A 144 -11.41 15.15 -4.66
N ALA A 145 -10.08 15.05 -4.60
CA ALA A 145 -9.30 15.61 -3.50
C ALA A 145 -7.94 16.07 -4.03
N SER A 146 -7.57 17.31 -3.68
CA SER A 146 -6.25 17.86 -3.99
C SER A 146 -5.13 17.16 -3.22
N ASP A 147 -5.42 16.71 -2.00
CA ASP A 147 -4.55 15.87 -1.17
C ASP A 147 -5.28 14.58 -0.76
N PRO A 148 -5.25 13.54 -1.61
CA PRO A 148 -5.93 12.26 -1.34
C PRO A 148 -5.46 11.57 -0.06
N GLN A 149 -4.20 11.74 0.33
CA GLN A 149 -3.64 11.14 1.54
C GLN A 149 -4.19 11.78 2.80
N LYS A 150 -4.24 13.11 2.84
CA LYS A 150 -4.87 13.86 3.94
C LYS A 150 -6.36 13.57 4.00
N ALA A 151 -7.04 13.54 2.85
CA ALA A 151 -8.46 13.21 2.76
C ALA A 151 -8.77 11.81 3.31
N GLU A 152 -8.05 10.77 2.87
CA GLU A 152 -8.24 9.40 3.39
C GLU A 152 -7.97 9.32 4.90
N THR A 153 -6.90 9.95 5.38
CA THR A 153 -6.58 10.00 6.82
C THR A 153 -7.75 10.61 7.59
N HIS A 154 -8.32 11.71 7.11
CA HIS A 154 -9.43 12.39 7.76
C HIS A 154 -10.70 11.51 7.73
N LEU A 155 -11.05 10.91 6.59
CA LEU A 155 -12.18 10.00 6.46
C LEU A 155 -12.09 8.83 7.45
N LEU A 156 -10.92 8.18 7.54
CA LEU A 156 -10.71 7.07 8.46
C LEU A 156 -10.84 7.51 9.93
N SER A 157 -10.28 8.67 10.29
CA SER A 157 -10.40 9.20 11.65
C SER A 157 -11.85 9.58 12.02
N THR A 158 -12.59 10.19 11.08
CA THR A 158 -13.99 10.60 11.28
C THR A 158 -14.89 9.37 11.40
N PHE A 159 -14.66 8.33 10.60
CA PHE A 159 -15.34 7.05 10.76
C PHE A 159 -15.05 6.42 12.13
N ALA A 160 -13.77 6.32 12.51
CA ALA A 160 -13.40 5.72 13.80
C ALA A 160 -14.02 6.46 15.00
N ALA A 161 -14.12 7.79 14.92
CA ALA A 161 -14.76 8.62 15.93
C ALA A 161 -16.28 8.40 16.00
N SER A 162 -16.96 8.09 14.89
CA SER A 162 -18.42 7.91 14.85
C SER A 162 -18.90 6.54 15.34
N VAL A 163 -18.02 5.54 15.41
CA VAL A 163 -18.40 4.21 15.93
C VAL A 163 -18.71 4.31 17.44
N PRO A 164 -19.92 3.88 17.89
CA PRO A 164 -20.32 3.93 19.30
C PRO A 164 -19.37 3.13 20.22
N ALA A 165 -19.21 3.58 21.47
CA ALA A 165 -18.35 2.92 22.46
C ALA A 165 -18.74 1.46 22.69
N THR A 166 -20.04 1.18 22.84
CA THR A 166 -20.57 -0.18 23.01
C THR A 166 -20.23 -1.11 21.84
N VAL A 167 -20.22 -0.57 20.61
CA VAL A 167 -19.80 -1.33 19.42
C VAL A 167 -18.29 -1.56 19.45
N LYS A 168 -17.49 -0.55 19.80
CA LYS A 168 -16.02 -0.67 19.91
C LYS A 168 -15.60 -1.74 20.90
N GLU A 169 -16.25 -1.78 22.06
CA GLU A 169 -15.97 -2.76 23.12
C GLU A 169 -16.24 -4.21 22.69
N ALA A 170 -17.22 -4.41 21.79
CA ALA A 170 -17.57 -5.73 21.26
C ALA A 170 -16.68 -6.18 20.09
N LEU A 171 -15.86 -5.30 19.51
CA LEU A 171 -15.00 -5.64 18.38
C LEU A 171 -13.76 -6.42 18.81
N HIS A 172 -13.33 -7.34 17.95
CA HIS A 172 -12.11 -8.13 18.16
C HIS A 172 -10.85 -7.27 18.33
N ASP A 173 -10.75 -6.14 17.62
CA ASP A 173 -9.71 -5.13 17.81
C ASP A 173 -10.36 -3.79 18.12
N ASN A 174 -10.51 -3.51 19.42
CA ASN A 174 -11.12 -2.30 19.94
C ASN A 174 -10.19 -1.07 19.93
N GLU A 175 -8.90 -1.25 19.60
CA GLU A 175 -7.91 -0.17 19.51
C GLU A 175 -7.83 0.40 18.09
N ARG A 176 -7.97 -0.44 17.05
CA ARG A 176 -7.69 -0.09 15.64
C ARG A 176 -8.97 -0.03 14.82
N ILE A 177 -9.84 0.90 15.20
CA ILE A 177 -11.15 1.08 14.58
C ILE A 177 -10.99 1.65 13.17
N ALA A 178 -11.53 0.94 12.20
CA ALA A 178 -11.62 1.36 10.80
C ALA A 178 -12.70 0.54 10.08
N PRO A 179 -13.19 0.99 8.91
CA PRO A 179 -14.19 0.24 8.14
C PRO A 179 -13.78 -1.21 7.93
N PHE A 180 -14.75 -2.10 7.80
CA PHE A 180 -14.56 -3.55 7.77
C PHE A 180 -13.29 -3.97 7.01
N ALA A 181 -13.16 -3.61 5.73
CA ALA A 181 -12.07 -4.04 4.87
C ALA A 181 -10.81 -3.14 4.89
N ASN A 182 -10.80 -2.06 5.68
CA ASN A 182 -9.59 -1.27 5.96
C ASN A 182 -8.70 -2.00 6.97
N ILE A 183 -7.82 -2.87 6.47
CA ILE A 183 -6.82 -3.59 7.29
C ILE A 183 -5.80 -2.63 7.91
N ASP A 184 -5.49 -1.53 7.22
CA ASP A 184 -4.66 -0.44 7.74
C ASP A 184 -5.61 0.63 8.27
N ALA A 185 -5.71 0.75 9.60
CA ALA A 185 -6.68 1.62 10.25
C ALA A 185 -6.22 3.09 10.20
N GLN A 186 -4.93 3.33 10.47
CA GLN A 186 -4.30 4.64 10.38
C GLN A 186 -2.79 4.51 10.13
N ARG A 187 -2.32 4.92 8.95
CA ARG A 187 -0.87 5.14 8.64
C ARG A 187 0.09 4.02 9.11
N GLY A 188 -0.27 2.76 8.86
CA GLY A 188 0.55 1.60 9.21
C GLY A 188 0.11 0.89 10.49
N LEU A 189 -0.83 1.47 11.23
CA LEU A 189 -1.50 0.82 12.34
C LEU A 189 -2.50 -0.20 11.80
N ARG A 190 -2.05 -1.44 11.61
CA ARG A 190 -2.85 -2.52 11.03
C ARG A 190 -3.69 -3.22 12.09
N LYS A 191 -4.95 -3.53 11.76
CA LYS A 191 -5.84 -4.39 12.54
C LYS A 191 -5.09 -5.66 12.98
N LYS A 192 -5.19 -6.04 14.26
CA LYS A 192 -4.64 -7.26 14.86
C LYS A 192 -5.43 -8.50 14.40
N HIS A 193 -5.41 -8.78 13.10
CA HIS A 193 -6.25 -9.82 12.51
C HIS A 193 -5.72 -11.25 12.60
N GLY A 194 -4.45 -11.45 12.97
CA GLY A 194 -3.86 -12.80 13.08
C GLY A 194 -3.60 -13.55 11.76
N LEU A 195 -4.29 -13.16 10.68
CA LEU A 195 -4.17 -13.78 9.35
C LEU A 195 -2.76 -13.72 8.76
N GLN A 196 -2.22 -14.88 8.37
CA GLN A 196 -1.00 -15.00 7.56
C GLN A 196 -1.23 -15.99 6.41
N GLY A 197 -0.31 -16.03 5.44
CA GLY A 197 -0.44 -16.93 4.27
C GLY A 197 -1.57 -16.59 3.29
N VAL A 198 -2.42 -15.59 3.57
CA VAL A 198 -3.59 -15.19 2.75
C VAL A 198 -3.27 -14.38 1.48
N LYS A 199 -2.00 -14.32 1.08
CA LYS A 199 -1.55 -13.65 -0.14
C LYS A 199 -0.44 -14.46 -0.77
N MET A 200 -0.52 -14.64 -2.09
CA MET A 200 0.46 -15.39 -2.88
C MET A 200 1.89 -15.07 -2.48
N SER A 201 2.69 -16.12 -2.30
CA SER A 201 4.12 -16.03 -2.11
C SER A 201 4.77 -15.35 -3.31
N ARG A 202 5.82 -14.57 -3.08
CA ARG A 202 6.67 -14.10 -4.17
C ARG A 202 7.50 -15.29 -4.62
N ILE A 203 7.15 -15.93 -5.74
CA ILE A 203 8.01 -16.97 -6.32
C ILE A 203 9.27 -16.25 -6.86
N PRO A 204 10.49 -16.65 -6.44
CA PRO A 204 11.70 -16.29 -7.18
C PRO A 204 11.76 -17.19 -8.43
N VAL A 205 11.77 -16.59 -9.63
CA VAL A 205 11.91 -17.34 -10.87
C VAL A 205 13.39 -17.68 -11.05
N ASP A 206 13.69 -18.97 -11.07
CA ASP A 206 15.01 -19.54 -11.33
C ASP A 206 15.34 -19.42 -12.83
N VAL A 207 16.50 -18.87 -13.18
CA VAL A 207 16.89 -18.60 -14.59
C VAL A 207 18.12 -19.44 -14.93
N THR A 208 17.89 -20.61 -15.51
CA THR A 208 18.88 -21.32 -16.33
C THR A 208 18.57 -21.09 -17.81
N SER A 209 19.29 -20.17 -18.44
CA SER A 209 19.86 -20.33 -19.79
C SER A 209 20.55 -19.04 -20.21
N THR A 210 21.87 -19.14 -20.22
CA THR A 210 22.84 -18.15 -20.70
C THR A 210 22.78 -17.98 -22.20
N SER A 211 22.93 -16.74 -22.69
CA SER A 211 23.64 -16.43 -23.93
C SER A 211 24.18 -15.01 -23.86
N LYS A 212 25.51 -14.91 -23.69
CA LYS A 212 26.32 -13.70 -23.63
C LYS A 212 26.38 -13.00 -24.99
N VAL A 213 26.28 -11.68 -25.01
CA VAL A 213 27.02 -10.83 -25.97
C VAL A 213 27.50 -9.57 -25.24
N GLU A 214 28.82 -9.50 -25.03
CA GLU A 214 29.54 -8.33 -24.51
C GLU A 214 29.61 -7.21 -25.55
N LYS A 215 29.64 -5.94 -25.10
CA LYS A 215 30.61 -4.93 -25.58
C LYS A 215 30.63 -3.64 -24.75
N LYS A 216 31.76 -3.47 -24.06
CA LYS A 216 32.56 -2.27 -23.67
C LYS A 216 31.93 -0.87 -23.56
N LYS A 217 32.14 -0.25 -22.39
CA LYS A 217 32.16 1.20 -22.07
C LYS A 217 33.50 1.86 -22.45
N PRO A 218 33.56 3.21 -22.48
CA PRO A 218 34.68 3.96 -21.94
C PRO A 218 34.25 4.91 -20.79
N SER A 219 35.21 5.16 -19.91
CA SER A 219 35.22 5.92 -18.65
C SER A 219 35.56 7.40 -18.85
N PHE A 220 35.10 8.27 -17.94
CA PHE A 220 35.79 9.52 -17.60
C PHE A 220 35.66 9.85 -16.11
N GLU A 221 36.77 10.33 -15.55
CA GLU A 221 37.06 10.63 -14.14
C GLU A 221 36.87 12.11 -13.77
N SER A 222 37.00 12.37 -12.45
CA SER A 222 37.33 13.62 -11.73
C SER A 222 36.14 14.50 -11.31
N GLU A 223 36.11 15.16 -10.15
CA GLU A 223 37.02 15.25 -8.98
C GLU A 223 36.21 15.91 -7.83
N ALA A 224 36.70 15.73 -6.60
CA ALA A 224 36.04 16.14 -5.36
C ALA A 224 36.21 17.62 -4.99
N MET A 225 35.30 18.15 -4.16
CA MET A 225 35.58 19.34 -3.34
C MET A 225 34.99 19.21 -1.93
N VAL A 226 35.84 19.51 -0.96
CA VAL A 226 35.70 19.35 0.49
C VAL A 226 35.09 20.59 1.14
N THR A 227 34.36 20.41 2.26
CA THR A 227 34.35 21.18 3.53
C THR A 227 32.97 20.96 4.19
N GLY A 228 32.76 20.79 5.49
CA GLY A 228 33.59 20.76 6.69
C GLY A 228 32.70 20.20 7.84
N ARG A 229 33.35 19.52 8.79
CA ARG A 229 32.77 18.69 9.86
C ARG A 229 31.94 19.48 10.89
N ASN A 230 30.96 18.77 11.47
CA ASN A 230 30.73 18.83 12.91
C ASN A 230 30.54 17.40 13.44
N GLU A 231 31.54 16.92 14.17
CA GLU A 231 31.60 15.58 14.77
C GLU A 231 30.76 15.53 16.04
N LYS A 232 29.90 14.51 16.15
CA LYS A 232 29.75 13.72 17.38
C LYS A 232 29.23 12.33 17.03
N THR A 233 30.20 11.41 16.96
CA THR A 233 30.12 9.98 17.35
C THR A 233 29.02 9.11 16.72
N ALA A 234 29.40 8.36 15.69
CA ALA A 234 28.93 6.98 15.50
C ALA A 234 30.00 6.17 14.74
N GLU A 235 30.96 5.61 15.49
CA GLU A 235 31.65 4.39 15.04
C GLU A 235 30.61 3.25 15.02
N HIS A 236 29.84 3.11 13.95
CA HIS A 236 29.11 1.87 13.64
C HIS A 236 29.16 1.67 12.12
N GLY A 237 29.73 0.52 11.74
CA GLY A 237 30.14 0.18 10.38
C GLY A 237 29.05 0.27 9.33
N ALA A 238 29.50 0.45 8.08
CA ALA A 238 28.66 0.55 6.89
C ALA A 238 27.50 -0.46 6.91
N VAL A 239 26.27 0.04 6.79
CA VAL A 239 25.07 -0.81 6.77
C VAL A 239 24.74 -1.15 5.33
N ARG A 240 24.68 -2.44 5.02
CA ARG A 240 24.32 -2.92 3.68
C ARG A 240 22.82 -3.20 3.61
N ILE A 241 22.11 -2.52 2.71
CA ILE A 241 20.67 -2.62 2.51
C ILE A 241 20.34 -2.94 1.06
N GLU A 242 19.11 -3.40 0.80
CA GLU A 242 18.67 -3.80 -0.53
C GLU A 242 17.59 -2.84 -1.04
N SER A 243 17.63 -2.48 -2.32
CA SER A 243 16.53 -1.78 -2.98
C SER A 243 15.32 -2.71 -3.16
N GLN A 244 14.23 -2.18 -3.71
CA GLN A 244 13.22 -3.03 -4.34
C GLN A 244 13.77 -3.57 -5.66
N VAL A 245 13.21 -4.69 -6.10
CA VAL A 245 13.44 -5.22 -7.45
C VAL A 245 13.17 -4.14 -8.49
N ILE A 246 14.15 -3.87 -9.34
CA ILE A 246 14.04 -2.92 -10.44
C ILE A 246 13.18 -3.56 -11.54
N THR A 247 12.05 -2.93 -11.86
CA THR A 247 11.21 -3.35 -13.00
C THR A 247 11.54 -2.57 -14.26
N GLU A 248 11.13 -3.07 -15.43
CA GLU A 248 11.23 -2.32 -16.70
C GLU A 248 10.53 -0.95 -16.61
N GLY A 249 9.42 -0.90 -15.86
CA GLY A 249 8.72 0.34 -15.58
C GLY A 249 9.48 1.32 -14.68
N ASP A 250 10.43 0.85 -13.86
CA ASP A 250 11.27 1.72 -13.04
C ASP A 250 12.44 2.31 -13.84
N ARG A 251 12.89 1.64 -14.91
CA ARG A 251 13.93 2.15 -15.82
C ARG A 251 13.48 3.34 -16.67
N THR A 252 12.16 3.50 -16.84
CA THR A 252 11.57 4.68 -17.51
C THR A 252 11.27 5.82 -16.53
N ARG A 253 11.63 5.65 -15.25
CA ARG A 253 11.44 6.62 -14.17
C ARG A 253 12.78 7.08 -13.62
N SER A 254 12.76 8.11 -12.79
CA SER A 254 13.95 8.74 -12.21
C SER A 254 14.27 8.29 -10.78
N ASN A 255 13.59 7.27 -10.23
CA ASN A 255 13.67 6.96 -8.80
C ASN A 255 13.96 5.48 -8.52
N LEU A 256 14.97 5.23 -7.69
CA LEU A 256 15.22 3.93 -7.07
C LEU A 256 14.36 3.80 -5.81
N ARG A 257 13.63 2.69 -5.69
CA ARG A 257 12.75 2.44 -4.54
C ARG A 257 13.47 1.65 -3.46
N ILE A 258 13.33 2.10 -2.22
CA ILE A 258 13.85 1.43 -1.02
C ILE A 258 12.67 0.84 -0.24
N PRO A 259 12.64 -0.47 0.02
CA PRO A 259 11.55 -1.11 0.76
C PRO A 259 11.59 -0.71 2.23
N SER A 260 10.45 -0.79 2.92
CA SER A 260 10.34 -0.47 4.36
C SER A 260 11.43 -1.12 5.21
N ARG A 261 11.74 -2.40 4.95
CA ARG A 261 12.76 -3.19 5.66
C ARG A 261 14.19 -2.64 5.55
N SER A 262 14.44 -1.73 4.61
CA SER A 262 15.78 -1.21 4.29
C SER A 262 15.91 0.28 4.58
N LYS A 263 14.80 0.96 4.94
CA LYS A 263 14.80 2.39 5.25
C LYS A 263 15.52 2.74 6.55
N TYR A 264 15.67 1.79 7.47
CA TYR A 264 16.26 2.05 8.78
C TYR A 264 17.72 2.56 8.69
N ALA A 265 18.39 2.28 7.57
CA ALA A 265 19.75 2.74 7.32
C ALA A 265 19.80 4.12 6.65
N LEU A 266 18.66 4.75 6.32
CA LEU A 266 18.58 6.04 5.65
C LEU A 266 17.90 7.07 6.57
N PRO A 267 18.06 8.39 6.31
CA PRO A 267 17.44 9.43 7.11
C PRO A 267 15.93 9.25 7.25
N ALA A 268 15.40 9.51 8.46
CA ALA A 268 13.98 9.33 8.77
C ALA A 268 13.06 10.37 8.09
N ASN A 269 13.62 11.48 7.60
CA ASN A 269 12.90 12.58 6.96
C ASN A 269 13.34 12.74 5.50
N ASP A 270 12.51 13.41 4.70
CA ASP A 270 12.86 13.86 3.36
C ASP A 270 14.12 14.74 3.38
N GLY A 271 14.91 14.67 2.30
CA GLY A 271 16.12 15.45 2.20
C GLY A 271 16.93 15.12 0.95
N TYR A 272 18.24 15.29 1.07
CA TYR A 272 19.20 14.95 0.02
C TYR A 272 20.25 14.00 0.57
N LEU A 273 20.68 13.06 -0.26
CA LEU A 273 21.74 12.11 0.02
C LEU A 273 22.87 12.33 -0.98
N ASN A 274 24.11 12.22 -0.52
CA ASN A 274 25.22 12.00 -1.44
C ASN A 274 25.17 10.53 -1.85
N VAL A 275 24.98 10.27 -3.13
CA VAL A 275 24.86 8.91 -3.66
C VAL A 275 25.95 8.68 -4.69
N ILE A 276 26.67 7.57 -4.56
CA ILE A 276 27.64 7.11 -5.55
C ILE A 276 27.01 5.98 -6.33
N VAL A 277 26.87 6.14 -7.65
CA VAL A 277 26.38 5.09 -8.56
C VAL A 277 27.42 4.88 -9.65
N SER A 278 27.94 3.65 -9.79
CA SER A 278 28.99 3.36 -10.78
C SER A 278 30.20 4.32 -10.69
N GLY A 279 30.58 4.73 -9.47
CA GLY A 279 31.68 5.68 -9.24
C GLY A 279 31.33 7.16 -9.43
N VAL A 280 30.16 7.49 -9.96
CA VAL A 280 29.69 8.87 -10.12
C VAL A 280 28.99 9.33 -8.84
N SER A 281 29.46 10.42 -8.26
CA SER A 281 28.81 11.06 -7.11
C SER A 281 27.72 12.02 -7.58
N LEU A 282 26.54 11.94 -6.98
CA LEU A 282 25.46 12.90 -7.19
C LEU A 282 24.72 13.21 -5.89
N GLN A 283 24.12 14.40 -5.83
CA GLN A 283 23.16 14.72 -4.79
C GLN A 283 21.78 14.24 -5.21
N ALA A 284 21.30 13.15 -4.60
CA ALA A 284 20.03 12.54 -4.92
C ALA A 284 18.96 12.93 -3.91
N ARG A 285 17.75 13.25 -4.40
CA ARG A 285 16.63 13.54 -3.51
C ARG A 285 16.15 12.26 -2.82
N TRP A 286 16.11 12.27 -1.50
CA TRP A 286 15.49 11.22 -0.68
C TRP A 286 14.08 11.62 -0.28
N ARG A 287 13.11 10.71 -0.49
CA ARG A 287 11.73 10.86 -0.03
C ARG A 287 11.29 9.66 0.77
N VAL A 288 10.76 9.92 1.95
CA VAL A 288 10.16 8.92 2.83
C VAL A 288 8.69 8.77 2.43
N ASN A 289 8.38 7.79 1.58
CA ASN A 289 7.03 7.53 1.09
C ASN A 289 6.21 6.73 2.11
N GLY A 290 5.90 7.38 3.23
CA GLY A 290 5.17 6.80 4.36
C GLY A 290 5.91 5.61 5.00
N SER A 291 5.17 4.72 5.66
CA SER A 291 5.76 3.57 6.37
C SER A 291 6.29 2.47 5.42
N ARG A 292 5.83 2.42 4.17
CA ARG A 292 5.98 1.25 3.28
C ARG A 292 7.21 1.28 2.37
N SER A 293 7.74 2.47 2.05
CA SER A 293 8.92 2.59 1.17
C SER A 293 9.52 4.00 1.23
N GLY A 294 10.71 4.16 0.67
CA GLY A 294 11.26 5.46 0.32
C GLY A 294 11.78 5.43 -1.12
N THR A 295 12.17 6.58 -1.64
CA THR A 295 12.73 6.70 -3.00
C THR A 295 13.95 7.61 -3.01
N ILE A 296 14.97 7.18 -3.73
CA ILE A 296 16.17 7.96 -4.05
C ILE A 296 16.05 8.39 -5.51
N GLY A 297 16.02 9.69 -5.77
CA GLY A 297 15.94 10.26 -7.11
C GLY A 297 17.29 10.24 -7.81
N LEU A 298 17.53 9.24 -8.65
CA LEU A 298 18.78 9.04 -9.38
C LEU A 298 18.74 9.63 -10.81
N GLY A 299 17.58 10.03 -11.31
CA GLY A 299 17.43 10.48 -12.70
C GLY A 299 17.27 9.34 -13.69
N ASN A 300 16.75 9.65 -14.88
CA ASN A 300 16.38 8.64 -15.87
C ASN A 300 17.61 7.93 -16.46
N ASP A 301 18.71 8.64 -16.69
CA ASP A 301 19.90 8.06 -17.34
C ASP A 301 20.57 7.02 -16.46
N ILE A 302 20.68 7.30 -15.15
CA ILE A 302 21.15 6.34 -14.16
C ILE A 302 20.15 5.19 -14.05
N MET A 303 18.86 5.45 -13.87
CA MET A 303 17.85 4.38 -13.73
C MET A 303 17.75 3.45 -14.94
N ARG A 304 18.02 3.94 -16.16
CA ARG A 304 18.05 3.12 -17.39
C ARG A 304 19.17 2.10 -17.38
N THR A 305 20.30 2.46 -16.77
CA THR A 305 21.52 1.64 -16.76
C THR A 305 21.72 0.89 -15.45
N LEU A 306 21.01 1.28 -14.40
CA LEU A 306 21.15 0.76 -13.05
C LEU A 306 20.65 -0.69 -12.93
N GLY A 307 21.52 -1.56 -12.43
CA GLY A 307 21.20 -2.93 -12.09
C GLY A 307 20.78 -3.76 -13.29
N THR A 308 20.29 -4.97 -13.02
CA THR A 308 19.52 -5.75 -14.01
C THR A 308 18.04 -5.67 -13.66
N THR A 309 17.15 -5.61 -14.65
CA THR A 309 15.72 -5.77 -14.39
C THR A 309 15.43 -7.10 -13.71
N ALA A 310 14.37 -7.13 -12.91
CA ALA A 310 14.00 -8.23 -12.03
C ALA A 310 14.99 -8.53 -10.88
N LYS A 311 16.05 -7.73 -10.70
CA LYS A 311 16.95 -7.79 -9.54
C LYS A 311 16.86 -6.53 -8.70
N SER A 312 17.05 -6.66 -7.40
CA SER A 312 17.34 -5.52 -6.53
C SER A 312 18.80 -5.13 -6.68
N VAL A 313 19.11 -3.90 -6.30
CA VAL A 313 20.49 -3.39 -6.20
C VAL A 313 20.82 -3.21 -4.73
N TRP A 314 22.05 -3.53 -4.36
CA TRP A 314 22.51 -3.36 -2.99
C TRP A 314 22.97 -1.92 -2.79
N LEU A 315 22.79 -1.40 -1.59
CA LEU A 315 23.32 -0.11 -1.19
C LEU A 315 24.12 -0.30 0.08
N ARG A 316 25.32 0.27 0.10
CA ARG A 316 26.12 0.42 1.30
C ARG A 316 25.92 1.82 1.83
N VAL A 317 25.33 1.94 3.00
CA VAL A 317 25.07 3.23 3.65
C VAL A 317 26.16 3.49 4.67
N LEU A 318 26.90 4.58 4.42
CA LEU A 318 27.87 5.19 5.31
C LEU A 318 27.24 6.46 5.90
N PRO A 319 27.82 7.04 6.98
CA PRO A 319 27.24 8.23 7.63
C PRO A 319 26.93 9.38 6.66
N ASP A 320 27.81 9.63 5.68
CA ASP A 320 27.71 10.80 4.79
C ASP A 320 27.43 10.44 3.32
N VAL A 321 27.39 9.15 2.97
CA VAL A 321 27.28 8.70 1.57
C VAL A 321 26.57 7.36 1.46
N VAL A 322 25.76 7.22 0.41
CA VAL A 322 25.13 5.96 0.03
C VAL A 322 25.79 5.46 -1.26
N ILE A 323 26.41 4.30 -1.22
CA ILE A 323 27.04 3.70 -2.38
C ILE A 323 26.09 2.65 -2.95
N VAL A 324 25.68 2.83 -4.21
CA VAL A 324 24.87 1.85 -4.93
C VAL A 324 25.81 0.82 -5.56
N GLU A 325 25.72 -0.41 -5.05
CA GLU A 325 26.46 -1.58 -5.49
C GLU A 325 25.64 -2.29 -6.59
N ASP A 326 25.84 -1.83 -7.83
CA ASP A 326 25.36 -2.44 -9.07
C ASP A 326 26.27 -3.60 -9.51
#